data_AF-A0A818U9C4-F1
#
_entry.id   AF-A0A818U9C4-F1
#
_cell.length_a   1.000
_cell.length_b   1.000
_cell.length_c   1.000
_cell.angle_alpha   90.00
_cell.angle_beta   90.00
_cell.angle_gamma   90.00
#
_symmetry.space_group_name_H-M   'P 1'
#
loop_
_entity.id
_entity.type
_entity.pdbx_description
1 polymer ?
#
loop_
_entity_poly.entity_id
_entity_poly.type
_entity_poly.pdbx_seq_one_letter_code
_entity_poly.pdbx_strand_id
1 'polypeptide(L)'
;MSTHSDEDEDLSQDDEDHKIDQQVEEDLDAQQQNAFVTDDADVELSNQQQTEEFEDIEPIEAQPPNEIDVDEQERQQSGTPAFRTLEELFKDGVLTGTQMALLKSKYIDLQNALTQSRQAEARLRQEEHTYLAQIEKQKRILEEGESFPDKITTEVQQRRKDLLKYSNDLACTNERLFDLEYKIKALEEDKRALEKEKARIPNQHDIDEKIKNLRKDCDELKRQIGQKKSEINDQNILLADKKKKFTITTKQHDELKHTIDTFESEYIQITLRPAELIKQTDSFSLQRE
;
A
#
# COMPACT_ATOMS: atom_id res chain seq x y z
N MET A 1 -7.40 -55.54 15.95
CA MET A 1 -7.47 -54.58 17.08
C MET A 1 -7.22 -53.21 16.45
N SER A 2 -8.21 -52.36 16.10
CA SER A 2 -9.22 -51.68 16.95
C SER A 2 -8.50 -51.02 18.14
N THR A 3 -8.42 -49.69 18.29
CA THR A 3 -9.40 -48.57 18.21
C THR A 3 -8.69 -47.23 17.82
N HIS A 4 -9.26 -46.24 17.11
CA HIS A 4 -10.18 -45.16 17.59
C HIS A 4 -9.58 -44.38 18.81
N SER A 5 -9.52 -43.05 18.91
CA SER A 5 -10.27 -41.95 18.27
C SER A 5 -9.61 -40.58 18.61
N ASP A 6 -10.05 -39.55 17.89
CA ASP A 6 -10.34 -38.15 18.30
C ASP A 6 -9.23 -37.22 18.83
N GLU A 7 -9.01 -36.12 18.11
CA GLU A 7 -9.09 -34.74 18.64
C GLU A 7 -9.16 -33.77 17.44
N ASP A 8 -10.39 -33.46 17.03
CA ASP A 8 -10.76 -32.29 16.22
C ASP A 8 -11.00 -31.13 17.21
N GLU A 9 -10.15 -30.09 17.19
CA GLU A 9 -10.42 -28.80 17.81
C GLU A 9 -10.12 -27.66 16.82
N ASP A 10 -11.20 -27.19 16.21
CA ASP A 10 -11.62 -25.78 16.06
C ASP A 10 -10.54 -24.70 15.84
N LEU A 11 -10.39 -24.27 14.57
CA LEU A 11 -9.88 -22.95 14.20
C LEU A 11 -10.75 -22.39 13.06
N SER A 12 -11.98 -22.02 13.41
CA SER A 12 -12.96 -21.40 12.52
C SER A 12 -13.05 -19.88 12.71
N GLN A 13 -11.91 -19.17 12.77
CA GLN A 13 -11.87 -17.72 13.02
C GLN A 13 -11.22 -16.87 11.91
N ASP A 14 -10.66 -17.47 10.86
CA ASP A 14 -9.98 -16.71 9.79
C ASP A 14 -10.90 -16.33 8.60
N ASP A 15 -12.16 -16.77 8.61
CA ASP A 15 -13.12 -16.51 7.51
C ASP A 15 -13.97 -15.23 7.70
N GLU A 16 -13.92 -14.58 8.87
CA GLU A 16 -14.64 -13.32 9.12
C GLU A 16 -13.84 -12.10 8.65
N ASP A 17 -12.50 -12.11 8.76
CA ASP A 17 -11.66 -10.98 8.35
C ASP A 17 -11.59 -10.82 6.82
N HIS A 18 -11.77 -11.91 6.05
CA HIS A 18 -11.86 -11.84 4.59
C HIS A 18 -13.22 -11.35 4.05
N LYS A 19 -14.27 -11.31 4.89
CA LYS A 19 -15.56 -10.73 4.49
C LYS A 19 -15.61 -9.22 4.66
N ILE A 20 -14.88 -8.68 5.63
CA ILE A 20 -14.84 -7.23 5.88
C ILE A 20 -14.10 -6.52 4.75
N ASP A 21 -13.02 -7.09 4.23
CA ASP A 21 -12.26 -6.50 3.12
C ASP A 21 -13.01 -6.55 1.77
N GLN A 22 -13.87 -7.55 1.54
CA GLN A 22 -14.72 -7.59 0.33
C GLN A 22 -15.90 -6.60 0.39
N GLN A 23 -16.44 -6.32 1.58
CA GLN A 23 -17.52 -5.34 1.73
C GLN A 23 -17.04 -3.88 1.64
N VAL A 24 -15.79 -3.60 2.01
CA VAL A 24 -15.23 -2.24 1.89
C VAL A 24 -14.86 -1.91 0.44
N GLU A 25 -14.44 -2.88 -0.39
CA GLU A 25 -14.22 -2.65 -1.83
C GLU A 25 -15.53 -2.48 -2.61
N GLU A 26 -16.61 -3.21 -2.29
CA GLU A 26 -17.91 -3.02 -2.96
C GLU A 26 -18.58 -1.66 -2.60
N ASP A 27 -18.37 -1.14 -1.39
CA ASP A 27 -18.91 0.16 -0.96
C ASP A 27 -18.13 1.37 -1.55
N LEU A 28 -16.86 1.20 -1.91
CA LEU A 28 -16.05 2.24 -2.57
C LEU A 28 -16.41 2.39 -4.07
N ASP A 29 -16.78 1.30 -4.74
CA ASP A 29 -17.29 1.33 -6.12
C ASP A 29 -18.74 1.86 -6.18
N ALA A 30 -19.55 1.62 -5.15
CA ALA A 30 -20.91 2.19 -5.04
C ALA A 30 -20.92 3.72 -4.80
N GLN A 31 -19.84 4.29 -4.24
CA GLN A 31 -19.73 5.73 -3.99
C GLN A 31 -19.12 6.54 -5.15
N GLN A 32 -18.42 5.90 -6.10
CA GLN A 32 -17.93 6.60 -7.30
C GLN A 32 -18.93 6.60 -8.47
N GLN A 33 -20.03 5.85 -8.39
CA GLN A 33 -21.09 5.85 -9.40
C GLN A 33 -22.22 6.86 -9.13
N ASN A 34 -22.19 7.61 -8.02
CA ASN A 34 -23.22 8.60 -7.67
C ASN A 34 -22.83 10.08 -7.94
N ALA A 35 -21.77 10.32 -8.71
CA ALA A 35 -21.34 11.68 -9.08
C ALA A 35 -21.86 12.17 -10.45
N PHE A 36 -22.76 11.42 -11.11
CA PHE A 36 -23.46 11.90 -12.30
C PHE A 36 -24.93 12.20 -11.96
N VAL A 37 -25.14 13.28 -11.22
CA VAL A 37 -26.46 13.91 -11.16
C VAL A 37 -26.60 14.75 -12.42
N THR A 38 -27.45 14.25 -13.32
CA THR A 38 -28.03 14.96 -14.45
C THR A 38 -28.83 16.15 -13.94
N ASP A 39 -28.36 17.37 -14.19
CA ASP A 39 -29.21 18.56 -14.21
C ASP A 39 -30.02 18.56 -15.51
N ASP A 40 -30.95 17.60 -15.64
CA ASP A 40 -32.08 17.68 -16.57
C ASP A 40 -33.31 18.05 -15.74
N ALA A 41 -33.39 19.33 -15.39
CA ALA A 41 -34.64 19.93 -14.98
C ALA A 41 -35.49 20.15 -16.24
N ASP A 42 -36.51 19.31 -16.39
CA ASP A 42 -37.66 19.57 -17.26
C ASP A 42 -38.23 20.96 -16.97
N VAL A 43 -37.88 21.93 -17.82
CA VAL A 43 -38.64 23.16 -17.97
C VAL A 43 -39.55 22.97 -19.17
N GLU A 44 -40.78 22.53 -18.91
CA GLU A 44 -41.90 22.65 -19.84
C GLU A 44 -42.12 24.13 -20.20
N LEU A 45 -41.47 24.60 -21.26
CA LEU A 45 -41.86 25.83 -21.94
C LEU A 45 -43.02 25.49 -22.88
N SER A 46 -44.22 25.77 -22.38
CA SER A 46 -45.46 25.80 -23.15
C SER A 46 -45.40 26.94 -24.19
N ASN A 47 -44.83 26.65 -25.36
CA ASN A 47 -45.02 27.47 -26.55
C ASN A 47 -46.38 27.12 -27.18
N GLN A 48 -47.42 27.86 -26.80
CA GLN A 48 -48.60 28.02 -27.65
C GLN A 48 -48.17 28.77 -28.92
N GLN A 49 -47.77 28.04 -29.95
CA GLN A 49 -47.77 28.55 -31.31
C GLN A 49 -49.11 28.17 -31.93
N GLN A 50 -49.92 29.20 -32.15
CA GLN A 50 -51.07 29.16 -33.04
C GLN A 50 -50.61 28.58 -34.39
N THR A 51 -51.23 27.48 -34.78
CA THR A 51 -51.25 27.02 -36.17
C THR A 51 -52.07 28.03 -36.97
N GLU A 52 -51.42 29.08 -37.48
CA GLU A 52 -51.93 29.78 -38.65
C GLU A 52 -51.52 28.92 -39.86
N GLU A 53 -52.53 28.44 -40.58
CA GLU A 53 -52.39 27.85 -41.91
C GLU A 53 -51.72 28.89 -42.83
N PHE A 54 -50.42 28.75 -43.03
CA PHE A 54 -49.76 29.39 -44.16
C PHE A 54 -50.08 28.53 -45.38
N GLU A 55 -50.97 29.05 -46.24
CA GLU A 55 -51.14 28.54 -47.60
C GLU A 55 -49.76 28.34 -48.23
N ASP A 56 -49.59 27.21 -48.94
CA ASP A 56 -48.42 26.89 -49.74
C ASP A 56 -48.16 28.01 -50.76
N ILE A 57 -47.40 29.03 -50.37
CA ILE A 57 -46.83 29.99 -51.29
C ILE A 57 -45.63 29.28 -51.91
N GLU A 58 -45.82 28.80 -53.15
CA GLU A 58 -44.73 28.28 -53.98
C GLU A 58 -43.52 29.24 -53.91
N PRO A 59 -42.30 28.74 -53.66
CA PRO A 59 -41.11 29.58 -53.60
C PRO A 59 -40.96 30.34 -54.92
N ILE A 60 -41.03 31.67 -54.86
CA ILE A 60 -40.75 32.50 -56.03
C ILE A 60 -39.26 32.37 -56.33
N GLU A 61 -38.89 31.48 -57.26
CA GLU A 61 -37.55 31.42 -57.82
C GLU A 61 -37.25 32.76 -58.51
N ALA A 62 -36.38 33.55 -57.89
CA ALA A 62 -35.86 34.77 -58.50
C ALA A 62 -34.99 34.39 -59.69
N GLN A 63 -35.49 34.61 -60.91
CA GLN A 63 -34.67 34.49 -62.10
C GLN A 63 -33.50 35.49 -62.04
N PRO A 64 -32.26 35.07 -62.31
CA PRO A 64 -31.13 35.98 -62.35
C PRO A 64 -31.34 37.01 -63.47
N PRO A 65 -30.91 38.28 -63.28
CA PRO A 65 -30.95 39.26 -64.34
C PRO A 65 -30.12 38.76 -65.52
N ASN A 66 -30.73 38.75 -66.72
CA ASN A 66 -30.01 38.44 -67.95
C ASN A 66 -28.77 39.33 -68.04
N GLU A 67 -27.62 38.74 -68.32
CA GLU A 67 -26.38 39.47 -68.60
C GLU A 67 -26.63 40.34 -69.84
N ILE A 68 -26.85 41.64 -69.60
CA ILE A 68 -27.01 42.62 -70.68
C ILE A 68 -25.61 42.98 -71.16
N ASP A 69 -25.36 42.68 -72.42
CA ASP A 69 -24.16 43.06 -73.15
C ASP A 69 -23.99 44.59 -73.14
N VAL A 70 -22.76 45.06 -72.91
CA VAL A 70 -22.45 46.48 -72.62
C VAL A 70 -22.85 47.40 -73.79
N ASP A 71 -22.85 46.86 -75.03
CA ASP A 71 -23.22 47.57 -76.26
C ASP A 71 -24.74 47.82 -76.41
N GLU A 72 -25.60 47.15 -75.63
CA GLU A 72 -27.05 47.44 -75.62
C GLU A 72 -27.42 48.56 -74.63
N GLN A 73 -26.60 48.84 -73.62
CA GLN A 73 -26.89 49.88 -72.62
C GLN A 73 -26.88 51.29 -73.23
N GLU A 74 -25.97 51.60 -74.15
CA GLU A 74 -25.92 52.91 -74.80
C GLU A 74 -27.11 53.15 -75.73
N ARG A 75 -27.60 52.10 -76.42
CA ARG A 75 -28.78 52.19 -77.29
C ARG A 75 -30.10 52.29 -76.52
N GLN A 76 -30.17 51.75 -75.30
CA GLN A 76 -31.35 51.86 -74.45
C GLN A 76 -31.46 53.22 -73.74
N GLN A 77 -30.35 53.95 -73.53
CA GLN A 77 -30.36 55.22 -72.79
C GLN A 77 -31.17 56.33 -73.48
N SER A 78 -31.13 56.46 -74.81
CA SER A 78 -31.97 57.42 -75.55
C SER A 78 -33.45 57.02 -75.60
N GLY A 79 -33.76 55.75 -75.35
CA GLY A 79 -35.11 55.20 -75.32
C GLY A 79 -35.75 55.18 -73.93
N THR A 80 -35.02 55.55 -72.87
CA THR A 80 -35.56 55.55 -71.50
C THR A 80 -36.72 56.55 -71.38
N PRO A 81 -37.77 56.23 -70.59
CA PRO A 81 -38.88 57.14 -70.37
C PRO A 81 -38.43 58.55 -69.93
N ALA A 82 -37.37 58.62 -69.12
CA ALA A 82 -36.76 59.87 -68.68
C ALA A 82 -36.17 60.69 -69.85
N PHE A 83 -35.39 60.08 -70.75
CA PHE A 83 -34.85 60.77 -71.92
C PHE A 83 -35.93 61.26 -72.88
N ARG A 84 -37.01 60.48 -73.06
CA ARG A 84 -38.18 60.88 -73.87
C ARG A 84 -38.89 62.09 -73.30
N THR A 85 -39.14 62.12 -71.98
CA THR A 85 -39.75 63.28 -71.33
C THR A 85 -38.88 64.53 -71.41
N LEU A 86 -37.54 64.38 -71.34
CA LEU A 86 -36.62 65.50 -71.51
C LEU A 86 -36.59 66.04 -72.94
N GLU A 87 -36.77 65.17 -73.93
CA GLU A 87 -36.88 65.55 -75.35
C GLU A 87 -38.21 66.24 -75.67
N GLU A 88 -39.30 65.82 -75.05
CA GLU A 88 -40.61 66.47 -75.14
C GLU A 88 -40.57 67.88 -74.54
N LEU A 89 -40.05 68.03 -73.32
CA LEU A 89 -39.88 69.32 -72.65
C LEU A 89 -38.92 70.28 -73.38
N PHE A 90 -37.97 69.75 -74.14
CA PHE A 90 -37.11 70.54 -75.03
C PHE A 90 -37.86 71.00 -76.29
N LYS A 91 -38.68 70.14 -76.90
CA LYS A 91 -39.54 70.50 -78.06
C LYS A 91 -40.59 71.54 -77.70
N ASP A 92 -41.13 71.48 -76.48
CA ASP A 92 -42.08 72.46 -75.94
C ASP A 92 -41.42 73.80 -75.57
N GLY A 93 -40.09 73.91 -75.73
CA GLY A 93 -39.32 75.14 -75.49
C GLY A 93 -39.12 75.50 -74.01
N VAL A 94 -39.52 74.62 -73.09
CA VAL A 94 -39.39 74.82 -71.63
C VAL A 94 -37.94 74.66 -71.18
N LEU A 95 -37.19 73.74 -71.81
CA LEU A 95 -35.78 73.49 -71.52
C LEU A 95 -34.87 74.11 -72.59
N THR A 96 -33.80 74.76 -72.12
CA THR A 96 -32.68 75.12 -73.01
C THR A 96 -31.80 73.89 -73.31
N GLY A 97 -31.14 73.89 -74.48
CA GLY A 97 -30.29 72.76 -74.88
C GLY A 97 -29.18 72.44 -73.87
N THR A 98 -28.65 73.45 -73.18
CA THR A 98 -27.65 73.29 -72.12
C THR A 98 -28.22 72.60 -70.87
N GLN A 99 -29.44 72.97 -70.45
CA GLN A 99 -30.11 72.33 -69.31
C GLN A 99 -30.48 70.87 -69.62
N MET A 100 -30.92 70.60 -70.84
CA MET A 100 -31.22 69.24 -71.32
C MET A 100 -29.96 68.36 -71.31
N ALA A 101 -28.84 68.87 -71.83
CA ALA A 101 -27.56 68.16 -71.81
C ALA A 101 -27.09 67.86 -70.38
N LEU A 102 -27.24 68.83 -69.46
CA LEU A 102 -26.90 68.65 -68.05
C LEU A 102 -27.77 67.58 -67.37
N LEU A 103 -29.09 67.58 -67.60
CA LEU A 103 -29.98 66.58 -67.02
C LEU A 103 -29.73 65.19 -67.59
N LYS A 104 -29.48 65.08 -68.90
CA LYS A 104 -29.07 63.82 -69.53
C LYS A 104 -27.77 63.28 -68.93
N SER A 105 -26.76 64.14 -68.74
CA SER A 105 -25.51 63.76 -68.07
C SER A 105 -25.76 63.25 -66.66
N LYS A 106 -26.49 64.01 -65.83
CA LYS A 106 -26.81 63.61 -64.45
C LYS A 106 -27.59 62.29 -64.37
N TYR A 107 -28.52 62.07 -65.31
CA TYR A 107 -29.25 60.81 -65.38
C TYR A 107 -28.33 59.64 -65.73
N ILE A 108 -27.40 59.82 -66.68
CA ILE A 108 -26.41 58.80 -67.03
C ILE A 108 -25.52 58.50 -65.83
N ASP A 109 -25.04 59.52 -65.12
CA ASP A 109 -24.23 59.34 -63.90
C ASP A 109 -24.99 58.55 -62.83
N LEU A 110 -26.27 58.86 -62.61
CA LEU A 110 -27.13 58.14 -61.68
C LEU A 110 -27.37 56.69 -62.10
N GLN A 111 -27.64 56.45 -63.39
CA GLN A 111 -27.84 55.11 -63.92
C GLN A 111 -26.58 54.26 -63.79
N ASN A 112 -25.41 54.87 -64.03
CA ASN A 112 -24.11 54.22 -63.84
C ASN A 112 -23.87 53.89 -62.37
N ALA A 113 -24.14 54.82 -61.45
CA ALA A 113 -24.02 54.59 -60.01
C ALA A 113 -24.97 53.48 -59.52
N LEU A 114 -26.22 53.45 -60.00
CA LEU A 114 -27.19 52.39 -59.70
C LEU A 114 -26.72 51.03 -60.21
N THR A 115 -26.18 50.98 -61.43
CA THR A 115 -25.65 49.75 -62.03
C THR A 115 -24.45 49.24 -61.25
N GLN A 116 -23.52 50.12 -60.88
CA GLN A 116 -22.36 49.77 -60.03
C GLN A 116 -22.81 49.27 -58.67
N SER A 117 -23.79 49.92 -58.04
CA SER A 117 -24.35 49.48 -56.75
C SER A 117 -24.96 48.07 -56.84
N ARG A 118 -25.73 47.78 -57.90
CA ARG A 118 -26.33 46.46 -58.12
C ARG A 118 -25.29 45.38 -58.38
N GLN A 119 -24.25 45.70 -59.16
CA GLN A 119 -23.13 44.78 -59.39
C GLN A 119 -22.35 44.50 -58.10
N ALA A 120 -22.10 45.52 -57.28
CA ALA A 120 -21.45 45.35 -55.98
C ALA A 120 -22.29 44.49 -55.04
N GLU A 121 -23.61 44.71 -54.97
CA GLU A 121 -24.53 43.89 -54.19
C GLU A 121 -24.54 42.43 -54.65
N ALA A 122 -24.62 42.18 -55.97
CA ALA A 122 -24.58 40.83 -56.53
C ALA A 122 -23.27 40.12 -56.19
N ARG A 123 -22.13 40.84 -56.27
CA ARG A 123 -20.82 40.31 -55.90
C ARG A 123 -20.76 39.96 -54.41
N LEU A 124 -21.24 40.84 -53.54
CA LEU A 124 -21.27 40.60 -52.09
C LEU A 124 -22.16 39.40 -51.73
N ARG A 125 -23.32 39.25 -52.38
CA ARG A 125 -24.17 38.05 -52.19
C ARG A 125 -23.49 36.77 -52.63
N GLN A 126 -22.76 36.80 -53.74
CA GLN A 126 -21.99 35.64 -54.19
C GLN A 126 -20.85 35.32 -53.19
N GLU A 127 -20.13 36.34 -52.72
CA GLU A 127 -19.10 36.19 -51.69
C GLU A 127 -19.69 35.59 -50.41
N GLU A 128 -20.81 36.11 -49.91
CA GLU A 128 -21.54 35.58 -48.75
C GLU A 128 -21.86 34.09 -48.91
N HIS A 129 -22.46 33.70 -50.04
CA HIS A 129 -22.79 32.30 -50.31
C HIS A 129 -21.53 31.42 -50.29
N THR A 130 -20.42 31.89 -50.87
CA THR A 130 -19.15 31.14 -50.86
C THR A 130 -18.57 31.01 -49.45
N TYR A 131 -18.65 32.06 -48.62
CA TYR A 131 -18.19 32.02 -47.24
C TYR A 131 -19.04 31.10 -46.36
N LEU A 132 -20.36 31.13 -46.52
CA LEU A 132 -21.26 30.21 -45.80
C LEU A 132 -20.95 28.75 -46.12
N ALA A 133 -20.78 28.42 -47.41
CA ALA A 133 -20.40 27.06 -47.82
C ALA A 133 -19.04 26.64 -47.24
N GLN A 134 -18.07 27.56 -47.13
CA GLN A 134 -16.79 27.28 -46.49
C GLN A 134 -16.93 27.06 -44.97
N ILE A 135 -17.74 27.87 -44.29
CA ILE A 135 -18.00 27.72 -42.85
C ILE A 135 -18.65 26.37 -42.57
N GLU A 136 -19.67 25.96 -43.34
CA GLU A 136 -20.31 24.65 -43.17
C GLU A 136 -19.32 23.51 -43.38
N LYS A 137 -18.46 23.60 -44.39
CA LYS A 137 -17.41 22.61 -44.63
C LYS A 137 -16.43 22.53 -43.46
N GLN A 138 -16.00 23.67 -42.92
CA GLN A 138 -15.08 23.71 -41.78
C GLN A 138 -15.72 23.16 -40.51
N LYS A 139 -17.00 23.47 -40.26
CA LYS A 139 -17.76 22.91 -39.14
C LYS A 139 -17.81 21.38 -39.20
N ARG A 140 -18.12 20.79 -40.36
CA ARG A 140 -18.11 19.32 -40.52
C ARG A 140 -16.74 18.70 -40.25
N ILE A 141 -15.65 19.32 -40.72
CA ILE A 141 -14.30 18.82 -40.47
C ILE A 141 -13.94 18.90 -38.97
N LEU A 142 -14.38 19.96 -38.28
CA LEU A 142 -14.21 20.08 -36.84
C LEU A 142 -15.00 19.02 -36.09
N GLU A 143 -16.28 18.81 -36.44
CA GLU A 143 -17.11 17.75 -35.88
C GLU A 143 -16.49 16.36 -36.10
N GLU A 144 -15.98 16.08 -37.30
CA GLU A 144 -15.26 14.83 -37.61
C GLU A 144 -13.95 14.68 -36.82
N GLY A 145 -13.25 15.78 -36.53
CA GLY A 145 -12.00 15.78 -35.77
C GLY A 145 -12.19 15.68 -34.25
N GLU A 146 -13.29 16.23 -33.72
CA GLU A 146 -13.70 16.12 -32.33
C GLU A 146 -14.35 14.77 -32.01
N SER A 147 -15.01 14.16 -33.00
CA SER A 147 -15.57 12.82 -32.86
C SER A 147 -14.45 11.81 -32.60
N PHE A 148 -14.45 11.22 -31.42
CA PHE A 148 -13.51 10.16 -31.09
C PHE A 148 -13.82 8.97 -32.02
N PRO A 149 -12.82 8.33 -32.64
CA PRO A 149 -13.10 7.23 -33.55
C PRO A 149 -13.72 6.05 -32.78
N ASP A 150 -15.05 5.91 -32.87
CA ASP A 150 -15.83 4.81 -32.28
C ASP A 150 -15.36 3.43 -32.78
N LYS A 151 -14.73 3.42 -33.95
CA LYS A 151 -14.15 2.22 -34.56
C LYS A 151 -12.75 2.56 -35.03
N ILE A 152 -11.82 1.63 -34.80
CA ILE A 152 -10.49 1.68 -35.37
C ILE A 152 -10.63 1.43 -36.86
N THR A 153 -10.63 2.50 -37.64
CA THR A 153 -10.84 2.48 -39.09
C THR A 153 -9.52 2.52 -39.85
N THR A 154 -8.43 2.95 -39.21
CA THR A 154 -7.12 3.12 -39.87
C THR A 154 -6.02 2.31 -39.19
N GLU A 155 -5.00 1.93 -39.97
CA GLU A 155 -3.82 1.24 -39.43
C GLU A 155 -3.15 2.07 -38.32
N VAL A 156 -3.11 3.40 -38.48
CA VAL A 156 -2.53 4.32 -37.47
C VAL A 156 -3.25 4.21 -36.13
N GLN A 157 -4.58 4.13 -36.13
CA GLN A 157 -5.36 3.95 -34.91
C GLN A 157 -5.12 2.57 -34.29
N GLN A 158 -4.97 1.52 -35.11
CA GLN A 158 -4.62 0.18 -34.62
C GLN A 158 -3.23 0.19 -33.96
N ARG A 159 -2.23 0.82 -34.60
CA ARG A 159 -0.89 0.99 -34.02
C ARG A 159 -0.92 1.79 -32.73
N ARG A 160 -1.74 2.84 -32.65
CA ARG A 160 -1.91 3.64 -31.43
C ARG A 160 -2.51 2.80 -30.30
N LYS A 161 -3.52 1.98 -30.59
CA LYS A 161 -4.07 1.01 -29.62
C LYS A 161 -3.02 0.01 -29.16
N ASP A 162 -2.28 -0.59 -30.09
CA ASP A 162 -1.24 -1.56 -29.74
C ASP A 162 -0.14 -0.92 -28.88
N LEU A 163 0.28 0.31 -29.22
CA LEU A 163 1.27 1.07 -28.46
C LEU A 163 0.78 1.39 -27.04
N LEU A 164 -0.47 1.83 -26.89
CA LEU A 164 -1.07 2.07 -25.57
C LEU A 164 -1.14 0.78 -24.76
N LYS A 165 -1.58 -0.32 -25.38
CA LYS A 165 -1.63 -1.62 -24.73
C LYS A 165 -0.24 -2.04 -24.24
N TYR A 166 0.77 -2.03 -25.11
CA TYR A 166 2.13 -2.42 -24.72
C TYR A 166 2.76 -1.49 -23.70
N SER A 167 2.44 -0.19 -23.73
CA SER A 167 2.88 0.76 -22.70
C SER A 167 2.29 0.42 -21.33
N ASN A 168 1.00 0.10 -21.29
CA ASN A 168 0.32 -0.28 -20.04
C ASN A 168 0.82 -1.64 -19.53
N ASP A 169 0.97 -2.62 -20.42
CA ASP A 169 1.52 -3.94 -20.09
C ASP A 169 2.94 -3.78 -19.51
N LEU A 170 3.78 -2.93 -20.13
CA LEU A 170 5.13 -2.64 -19.67
C LEU A 170 5.14 -1.98 -18.29
N ALA A 171 4.27 -0.99 -18.04
CA ALA A 171 4.13 -0.35 -16.74
C ALA A 171 3.74 -1.36 -15.65
N CYS A 172 2.72 -2.19 -15.90
CA CYS A 172 2.28 -3.25 -15.00
C CYS A 172 3.40 -4.26 -14.71
N THR A 173 4.16 -4.67 -15.74
CA THR A 173 5.30 -5.57 -15.51
C THR A 173 6.43 -4.94 -14.71
N ASN A 174 6.66 -3.64 -14.86
CA ASN A 174 7.69 -2.92 -14.09
C ASN A 174 7.29 -2.79 -12.62
N GLU A 175 6.03 -2.50 -12.32
CA GLU A 175 5.51 -2.49 -10.94
C GLU A 175 5.68 -3.85 -10.29
N ARG A 176 5.25 -4.92 -10.98
CA ARG A 176 5.44 -6.30 -10.50
C ARG A 176 6.92 -6.65 -10.31
N LEU A 177 7.81 -6.18 -11.19
CA LEU A 177 9.24 -6.40 -11.07
C LEU A 177 9.78 -5.72 -9.82
N PHE A 178 9.38 -4.48 -9.55
CA PHE A 178 9.74 -3.75 -8.34
C PHE A 178 9.31 -4.51 -7.07
N ASP A 179 8.07 -5.01 -7.03
CA ASP A 179 7.57 -5.80 -5.90
C ASP A 179 8.36 -7.09 -5.67
N LEU A 180 8.69 -7.79 -6.77
CA LEU A 180 9.49 -9.00 -6.71
C LEU A 180 10.92 -8.73 -6.25
N GLU A 181 11.55 -7.65 -6.72
CA GLU A 181 12.88 -7.23 -6.26
C GLU A 181 12.88 -6.88 -4.78
N TYR A 182 11.84 -6.19 -4.30
CA TYR A 182 11.67 -5.91 -2.88
C TYR A 182 11.56 -7.21 -2.07
N LYS A 183 10.72 -8.15 -2.52
CA LYS A 183 10.54 -9.46 -1.87
C LYS A 183 11.83 -10.27 -1.85
N ILE A 184 12.61 -10.26 -2.93
CA ILE A 184 13.92 -10.93 -2.99
C ILE A 184 14.86 -10.33 -1.94
N LYS A 185 14.97 -9.00 -1.85
CA LYS A 185 15.83 -8.34 -0.85
C LYS A 185 15.43 -8.71 0.58
N ALA A 186 14.12 -8.71 0.88
CA ALA A 186 13.63 -9.12 2.19
C ALA A 186 14.02 -10.58 2.52
N LEU A 187 13.82 -11.50 1.58
CA LEU A 187 14.20 -12.91 1.76
C LEU A 187 15.72 -13.10 1.89
N GLU A 188 16.54 -12.30 1.22
CA GLU A 188 17.98 -12.32 1.38
C GLU A 188 18.42 -11.85 2.77
N GLU A 189 17.74 -10.83 3.31
CA GLU A 189 17.97 -10.35 4.68
C GLU A 189 17.56 -11.40 5.72
N ASP A 190 16.40 -12.03 5.56
CA ASP A 190 15.92 -13.13 6.41
C ASP A 190 16.88 -14.32 6.35
N LYS A 191 17.30 -14.73 5.15
CA LYS A 191 18.30 -15.79 4.99
C LYS A 191 19.59 -15.46 5.73
N ARG A 192 20.08 -14.22 5.61
CA ARG A 192 21.30 -13.77 6.31
C ARG A 192 21.11 -13.78 7.83
N ALA A 193 19.93 -13.43 8.33
CA ALA A 193 19.62 -13.50 9.75
C ALA A 193 19.63 -14.96 10.25
N LEU A 194 18.97 -15.86 9.52
CA LEU A 194 18.93 -17.29 9.83
C LEU A 194 20.32 -17.95 9.77
N GLU A 195 21.17 -17.57 8.80
CA GLU A 195 22.55 -18.07 8.73
C GLU A 195 23.37 -17.64 9.95
N LYS A 196 23.20 -16.40 10.43
CA LYS A 196 23.83 -15.92 11.67
C LYS A 196 23.34 -16.69 12.89
N GLU A 197 22.04 -16.95 12.97
CA GLU A 197 21.45 -17.72 14.06
C GLU A 197 21.96 -19.17 14.05
N LYS A 198 21.97 -19.81 12.88
CA LYS A 198 22.56 -21.14 12.69
C LYS A 198 24.02 -21.20 13.13
N ALA A 199 24.82 -20.17 12.84
CA ALA A 199 26.20 -20.09 13.28
C ALA A 199 26.37 -19.91 14.80
N ARG A 200 25.34 -19.41 15.49
CA ARG A 200 25.33 -19.27 16.96
C ARG A 200 25.02 -20.59 17.67
N ILE A 201 24.29 -21.48 17.01
CA ILE A 201 23.99 -22.81 17.55
C ILE A 201 25.29 -23.63 17.50
N PRO A 202 25.78 -24.17 18.63
CA PRO A 202 26.97 -25.01 18.66
C PRO A 202 26.83 -26.20 17.70
N ASN A 203 27.91 -26.56 17.02
CA ASN A 203 27.86 -27.70 16.11
C ASN A 203 27.62 -28.99 16.90
N GLN A 204 27.04 -29.99 16.24
CA GLN A 204 26.80 -31.31 16.87
C GLN A 204 28.08 -31.89 17.48
N HIS A 205 29.22 -31.70 16.80
CA HIS A 205 30.54 -32.09 17.33
C HIS A 205 30.86 -31.42 18.67
N ASP A 206 30.61 -30.11 18.81
CA ASP A 206 30.88 -29.36 20.04
C ASP A 206 29.98 -29.84 21.19
N ILE A 207 28.73 -30.17 20.87
CA ILE A 207 27.78 -30.77 21.80
C ILE A 207 28.27 -32.16 22.24
N ASP A 208 28.70 -33.00 21.29
CA ASP A 208 29.17 -34.35 21.55
C ASP A 208 30.47 -34.35 22.39
N GLU A 209 31.40 -33.43 22.12
CA GLU A 209 32.58 -33.24 22.98
C GLU A 209 32.21 -32.81 24.39
N LYS A 210 31.25 -31.89 24.54
CA LYS A 210 30.77 -31.44 25.85
C LYS A 210 30.11 -32.58 26.62
N ILE A 211 29.31 -33.42 25.95
CA ILE A 211 28.71 -34.63 26.53
C ILE A 211 29.82 -35.62 26.96
N LYS A 212 30.83 -35.83 26.11
CA LYS A 212 31.95 -36.73 26.42
C LYS A 212 32.75 -36.27 27.63
N ASN A 213 33.02 -34.96 27.74
CA ASN A 213 33.72 -34.39 28.89
C ASN A 213 32.88 -34.50 30.17
N LEU A 214 31.59 -34.16 30.12
CA LEU A 214 30.68 -34.34 31.26
C LEU A 214 30.58 -35.80 31.71
N ARG A 215 30.61 -36.77 30.78
CA ARG A 215 30.65 -38.20 31.14
C ARG A 215 31.93 -38.56 31.89
N LYS A 216 33.09 -38.08 31.43
CA LYS A 216 34.36 -38.28 32.13
C LYS A 216 34.34 -37.67 33.53
N ASP A 217 33.82 -36.45 33.67
CA ASP A 217 33.72 -35.79 34.98
C ASP A 217 32.79 -36.55 35.93
N CYS A 218 31.65 -37.05 35.43
CA CYS A 218 30.75 -37.91 36.18
C CYS A 218 31.43 -39.21 36.65
N ASP A 219 32.20 -39.86 35.78
CA ASP A 219 32.88 -41.11 36.13
C ASP A 219 34.03 -40.89 37.12
N GLU A 220 34.75 -39.77 36.99
CA GLU A 220 35.76 -39.36 37.97
C GLU A 220 35.14 -39.04 39.34
N LEU A 221 34.03 -38.30 39.38
CA LEU A 221 33.29 -38.05 40.62
C LEU A 221 32.81 -39.34 41.27
N LYS A 222 32.29 -40.31 40.49
CA LYS A 222 31.92 -41.64 41.01
C LYS A 222 33.11 -42.37 41.61
N ARG A 223 34.28 -42.30 40.96
CA ARG A 223 35.51 -42.91 41.48
C ARG A 223 35.94 -42.26 42.79
N GLN A 224 35.92 -40.93 42.88
CA GLN A 224 36.25 -40.20 44.10
C GLN A 224 35.27 -40.53 45.23
N ILE A 225 33.96 -40.61 44.94
CA ILE A 225 32.96 -41.05 45.91
C ILE A 225 33.26 -42.47 46.40
N GLY A 226 33.62 -43.38 45.49
CA GLY A 226 34.02 -44.75 45.85
C GLY A 226 35.24 -44.79 46.77
N GLN A 227 36.28 -44.02 46.45
CA GLN A 227 37.48 -43.90 47.29
C GLN A 227 37.15 -43.32 48.67
N LYS A 228 36.39 -42.22 48.73
CA LYS A 228 35.97 -41.61 50.00
C LYS A 228 35.13 -42.55 50.86
N LYS A 229 34.25 -43.36 50.24
CA LYS A 229 33.50 -44.39 50.96
C LYS A 229 34.42 -45.46 51.56
N SER A 230 35.45 -45.90 50.83
CA SER A 230 36.45 -46.84 51.35
C SER A 230 37.24 -46.23 52.50
N GLU A 231 37.73 -45.00 52.36
CA GLU A 231 38.44 -44.28 53.41
C GLU A 231 37.61 -44.15 54.70
N ILE A 232 36.32 -43.80 54.56
CA ILE A 232 35.38 -43.72 55.70
C ILE A 232 35.26 -45.10 56.39
N ASN A 233 35.15 -46.18 55.61
CA ASN A 233 35.05 -47.52 56.17
C ASN A 233 36.31 -47.92 56.94
N ASP A 234 37.50 -47.67 56.37
CA ASP A 234 38.78 -47.97 57.03
C ASP A 234 38.94 -47.17 58.32
N GLN A 235 38.57 -45.88 58.29
CA GLN A 235 38.56 -45.02 59.48
C GLN A 235 37.59 -45.55 60.56
N ASN A 236 36.41 -46.03 60.17
CA ASN A 236 35.45 -46.61 61.11
C ASN A 236 35.98 -47.88 61.77
N ILE A 237 36.67 -48.76 61.01
CA ILE A 237 37.32 -49.96 61.54
C ILE A 237 38.42 -49.56 62.54
N LEU A 238 39.31 -48.64 62.16
CA LEU A 238 40.37 -48.15 63.04
C LEU A 238 39.81 -47.50 64.32
N LEU A 239 38.71 -46.75 64.20
CA LEU A 239 38.04 -46.12 65.33
C LEU A 239 37.41 -47.17 66.26
N ALA A 240 36.80 -48.22 65.71
CA ALA A 240 36.27 -49.34 66.50
C ALA A 240 37.39 -50.07 67.27
N ASP A 241 38.52 -50.32 66.64
CA ASP A 241 39.68 -50.96 67.29
C ASP A 241 40.30 -50.07 68.37
N LYS A 242 40.43 -48.75 68.11
CA LYS A 242 40.85 -47.79 69.13
C LYS A 242 39.89 -47.75 70.32
N LYS A 243 38.57 -47.76 70.08
CA LYS A 243 37.56 -47.84 71.15
C LYS A 243 37.73 -49.11 71.99
N LYS A 244 37.93 -50.27 71.36
CA LYS A 244 38.20 -51.53 72.09
C LYS A 244 39.44 -51.42 72.95
N LYS A 245 40.57 -50.97 72.39
CA LYS A 245 41.81 -50.78 73.15
C LYS A 245 41.63 -49.82 74.32
N PHE A 246 40.95 -48.69 74.09
CA PHE A 246 40.62 -47.73 75.13
C PHE A 246 39.83 -48.39 76.26
N THR A 247 38.77 -49.14 75.97
CA THR A 247 37.98 -49.83 77.01
C THR A 247 38.80 -50.83 77.82
N ILE A 248 39.76 -51.54 77.20
CA ILE A 248 40.65 -52.46 77.90
C ILE A 248 41.60 -51.68 78.82
N THR A 249 42.25 -50.64 78.30
CA THR A 249 43.16 -49.81 79.08
C THR A 249 42.45 -49.08 80.22
N THR A 250 41.21 -48.61 80.03
CA THR A 250 40.40 -48.02 81.11
C THR A 250 40.16 -49.04 82.22
N LYS A 251 39.76 -50.27 81.88
CA LYS A 251 39.58 -51.34 82.89
C LYS A 251 40.87 -51.64 83.65
N GLN A 252 41.99 -51.78 82.96
CA GLN A 252 43.30 -51.99 83.59
C GLN A 252 43.70 -50.82 84.50
N HIS A 253 43.42 -49.59 84.08
CA HIS A 253 43.66 -48.40 84.89
C HIS A 253 42.78 -48.41 86.15
N ASP A 254 41.50 -48.76 86.02
CA ASP A 254 40.58 -48.86 87.17
C ASP A 254 41.00 -49.97 88.14
N GLU A 255 41.46 -51.11 87.63
CA GLU A 255 42.04 -52.20 88.43
C GLU A 255 43.30 -51.72 89.19
N LEU A 256 44.25 -51.08 88.50
CA LEU A 256 45.45 -50.53 89.13
C LEU A 256 45.11 -49.46 90.18
N LYS A 257 44.14 -48.60 89.88
CA LYS A 257 43.65 -47.60 90.82
C LYS A 257 43.07 -48.27 92.07
N HIS A 258 42.26 -49.31 91.91
CA HIS A 258 41.75 -50.07 93.05
C HIS A 258 42.87 -50.68 93.88
N THR A 259 43.92 -51.23 93.25
CA THR A 259 45.08 -51.76 94.00
C THR A 259 45.85 -50.68 94.76
N ILE A 260 45.98 -49.48 94.20
CA ILE A 260 46.59 -48.33 94.88
C ILE A 260 45.73 -47.95 96.09
N ASP A 261 44.42 -47.78 95.92
CA ASP A 261 43.51 -47.44 97.01
C ASP A 261 43.57 -48.49 98.14
N THR A 262 43.70 -49.78 97.81
CA THR A 262 43.90 -50.84 98.82
C THR A 262 45.24 -50.73 99.53
N PHE A 263 46.34 -50.48 98.81
CA PHE A 263 47.67 -50.30 99.43
C PHE A 263 47.74 -49.04 100.27
N GLU A 264 47.09 -47.95 99.87
CA GLU A 264 46.96 -46.72 100.67
C GLU A 264 46.21 -47.01 101.97
N SER A 265 45.10 -47.75 101.92
CA SER A 265 44.36 -48.18 103.11
C SER A 265 45.21 -49.07 104.02
N GLU A 266 45.92 -50.06 103.47
CA GLU A 266 46.84 -50.92 104.23
C GLU A 266 48.00 -50.11 104.85
N TYR A 267 48.57 -49.16 104.11
CA TYR A 267 49.61 -48.27 104.60
C TYR A 267 49.13 -47.39 105.76
N ILE A 268 47.92 -46.84 105.67
CA ILE A 268 47.28 -46.08 106.75
C ILE A 268 47.10 -46.98 107.99
N GLN A 269 46.64 -48.23 107.83
CA GLN A 269 46.52 -49.18 108.95
C GLN A 269 47.87 -49.49 109.59
N ILE A 270 48.92 -49.73 108.80
CA ILE A 270 50.28 -50.00 109.30
C ILE A 270 50.84 -48.78 110.04
N THR A 271 50.63 -47.57 109.53
CA THR A 271 51.14 -46.33 110.14
C THR A 271 50.39 -45.93 111.41
N LEU A 272 49.09 -46.22 111.53
CA LEU A 272 48.29 -46.00 112.74
C LEU A 272 48.61 -47.01 113.85
N ARG A 273 49.01 -48.23 113.51
CA ARG A 273 49.24 -49.32 114.45
C ARG A 273 50.23 -49.01 115.58
N PRO A 274 51.38 -48.34 115.36
CA PRO A 274 52.24 -47.88 116.45
C PRO A 274 51.51 -46.94 117.43
N ALA A 275 50.71 -46.00 116.94
CA ALA A 275 49.95 -45.08 117.80
C ALA A 275 48.89 -45.81 118.63
N GLU A 276 48.25 -46.83 118.06
CA GLU A 276 47.32 -47.71 118.78
C GLU A 276 48.02 -48.58 119.83
N LEU A 277 49.19 -49.15 119.51
CA LEU A 277 50.01 -49.92 120.45
C LEU A 277 50.51 -49.06 121.61
N ILE A 278 50.88 -47.80 121.36
CA ILE A 278 51.22 -46.83 122.41
C ILE A 278 50.01 -46.60 123.30
N LYS A 279 48.83 -46.29 122.72
CA LYS A 279 47.59 -46.13 123.51
C LYS A 279 47.23 -47.37 124.33
N GLN A 280 47.40 -48.57 123.77
CA GLN A 280 47.18 -49.82 124.51
C GLN A 280 48.19 -49.98 125.65
N THR A 281 49.47 -49.70 125.39
CA THR A 281 50.53 -49.76 126.41
C THR A 281 50.28 -48.77 127.54
N ASP A 282 49.86 -47.54 127.22
CA ASP A 282 49.50 -46.50 128.18
C ASP A 282 48.25 -46.88 128.99
N SER A 283 47.26 -47.54 128.37
CA SER A 283 46.10 -48.07 129.10
C SER A 283 46.45 -49.26 130.01
N PHE A 284 47.43 -50.07 129.62
CA PHE A 284 47.96 -51.17 130.44
C PHE A 284 48.81 -50.68 131.61
N SER A 285 49.53 -49.55 131.46
CA SER A 285 50.28 -48.94 132.56
C SER A 285 49.36 -48.24 133.56
N LEU A 286 48.25 -47.63 133.12
CA LEU A 286 47.22 -47.06 134.02
C LEU A 286 46.38 -48.09 134.79
N GLN A 287 46.34 -49.36 134.37
CA GLN A 287 45.70 -50.45 135.13
C GLN A 287 46.60 -51.09 136.19
N ARG A 288 47.87 -50.65 136.29
CA ARG A 288 48.87 -51.19 137.23
C ARG A 288 49.33 -50.20 138.32
N GLU A 289 48.76 -49.00 138.37
CA GLU A 289 48.82 -48.08 139.52
C GLU A 289 47.48 -48.10 140.28
#